data_AF-Q2SKG8-F1
#
_entry.id   AF-Q2SKG8-F1
#
_cell.length_a   1.000
_cell.length_b   1.000
_cell.length_c   1.000
_cell.angle_alpha   90.00
_cell.angle_beta   90.00
_cell.angle_gamma   90.00
#
_symmetry.space_group_name_H-M   'P 1'
#
loop_
_entity.id
_entity.type
_entity.pdbx_description
1 polymer ?
#
loop_
_entity_poly.entity_id
_entity_poly.type
_entity_poly.pdbx_seq_one_letter_code
_entity_poly.pdbx_strand_id
1 'polypeptide(L)'
;MEKDLTLEARFKALLQSVPEIMETMEACANYGLPDYYLAGGALTQALWNSMLGEASLSKVKDFDVVYFAHEASALEKAHENTLNRLTRHSIPIDVKNQAHVHEWYPRKFGHDIPPYQSVEAGISSWLPAFAIGVRKQIDDLKIFAPFGLNDA
;
A
#
# COMPACT_ATOMS: atom_id res chain seq x y z
N MET A 1 -32.13 -8.35 -8.12
CA MET A 1 -31.24 -8.14 -9.28
C MET A 1 -30.03 -7.40 -8.74
N GLU A 2 -29.07 -8.16 -8.20
CA GLU A 2 -27.79 -7.60 -7.76
C GLU A 2 -27.14 -6.95 -8.98
N LYS A 3 -26.81 -5.67 -8.89
CA LYS A 3 -25.91 -5.05 -9.86
C LYS A 3 -24.59 -5.79 -9.75
N ASP A 4 -24.18 -6.44 -10.82
CA ASP A 4 -22.84 -7.02 -10.94
C ASP A 4 -21.84 -5.87 -10.73
N LEU A 5 -21.22 -5.82 -9.55
CA LEU A 5 -20.22 -4.82 -9.21
C LEU A 5 -18.94 -5.20 -9.95
N THR A 6 -18.27 -4.21 -10.55
CA THR A 6 -16.95 -4.44 -11.17
C THR A 6 -15.98 -5.00 -10.13
N LEU A 7 -14.95 -5.73 -10.57
CA LEU A 7 -13.91 -6.26 -9.68
C LEU A 7 -13.29 -5.15 -8.81
N GLU A 8 -13.08 -3.97 -9.39
CA GLU A 8 -12.62 -2.79 -8.68
C GLU A 8 -13.60 -2.37 -7.57
N ALA A 9 -14.90 -2.30 -7.85
CA ALA A 9 -15.90 -1.92 -6.85
C ALA A 9 -16.01 -2.95 -5.71
N ARG A 10 -15.91 -4.25 -6.03
CA ARG A 10 -15.85 -5.32 -5.02
C ARG A 10 -14.61 -5.20 -4.15
N PHE A 11 -13.46 -4.89 -4.75
CA PHE A 11 -12.22 -4.68 -4.01
C PHE A 11 -12.28 -3.43 -3.11
N LYS A 12 -12.81 -2.30 -3.61
CA LYS A 12 -13.07 -1.11 -2.79
C LYS A 12 -13.96 -1.42 -1.60
N ALA A 13 -15.07 -2.13 -1.83
CA ALA A 13 -16.00 -2.52 -0.77
C ALA A 13 -15.33 -3.44 0.27
N LEU A 14 -14.49 -4.38 -0.17
CA LEU A 14 -13.68 -5.21 0.73
C LEU A 14 -12.79 -4.33 1.61
N LEU A 15 -12.00 -3.43 1.02
CA LEU A 15 -11.08 -2.58 1.78
C LEU A 15 -11.82 -1.65 2.75
N GLN A 16 -12.97 -1.10 2.33
CA GLN A 16 -13.84 -0.29 3.18
C GLN A 16 -14.43 -1.07 4.36
N SER A 17 -14.54 -2.40 4.25
CA SER A 17 -14.98 -3.26 5.34
C SER A 17 -13.89 -3.62 6.34
N VAL A 18 -12.63 -3.24 6.08
CA VAL A 18 -11.47 -3.51 6.95
C VAL A 18 -11.04 -2.23 7.66
N PRO A 19 -11.42 -2.03 8.94
CA PRO A 19 -11.20 -0.78 9.66
C PRO A 19 -9.73 -0.37 9.73
N GLU A 20 -8.82 -1.33 9.89
CA GLU A 20 -7.38 -1.07 10.03
C GLU A 20 -6.77 -0.51 8.75
N ILE A 21 -7.20 -1.01 7.59
CA ILE A 21 -6.80 -0.50 6.27
C ILE A 21 -7.34 0.93 6.08
N MET A 22 -8.60 1.16 6.43
CA MET A 22 -9.22 2.50 6.34
C MET A 22 -8.53 3.50 7.27
N GLU A 23 -8.26 3.11 8.52
CA GLU A 23 -7.56 3.92 9.51
C GLU A 23 -6.15 4.30 9.03
N THR A 24 -5.40 3.35 8.44
CA THR A 24 -4.08 3.64 7.87
C THR A 24 -4.16 4.64 6.72
N MET A 25 -5.11 4.46 5.79
CA MET A 25 -5.29 5.40 4.67
C MET A 25 -5.71 6.79 5.13
N GLU A 26 -6.56 6.89 6.16
CA GLU A 26 -6.97 8.15 6.77
C GLU A 26 -5.81 8.83 7.50
N ALA A 27 -5.00 8.07 8.24
CA ALA A 27 -3.80 8.59 8.89
C ALA A 27 -2.82 9.20 7.87
N CYS A 28 -2.57 8.50 6.76
CA CYS A 28 -1.71 9.00 5.69
C CYS A 28 -2.25 10.30 5.05
N ALA A 29 -3.56 10.33 4.76
CA ALA A 29 -4.21 11.50 4.16
C ALA A 29 -4.19 12.71 5.10
N ASN A 30 -4.56 12.52 6.38
CA ASN A 30 -4.60 13.58 7.38
C ASN A 30 -3.21 14.10 7.75
N TYR A 31 -2.21 13.22 7.77
CA TYR A 31 -0.83 13.60 7.99
C TYR A 31 -0.25 14.39 6.80
N GLY A 32 -0.82 14.23 5.60
CA GLY A 32 -0.34 14.88 4.38
C GLY A 32 0.89 14.20 3.78
N LEU A 33 0.99 12.87 3.89
CA LEU A 33 2.09 12.13 3.28
C LEU A 33 2.05 12.33 1.75
N PRO A 34 3.15 12.76 1.10
CA PRO A 34 3.11 13.14 -0.31
C PRO A 34 3.07 11.90 -1.21
N ASP A 35 2.20 11.93 -2.22
CA ASP A 35 2.10 10.90 -3.28
C ASP A 35 2.22 9.45 -2.76
N TYR A 36 1.40 9.11 -1.77
CA TYR A 36 1.46 7.82 -1.08
C TYR A 36 0.49 6.77 -1.66
N TYR A 37 0.77 5.51 -1.36
CA TYR A 37 -0.17 4.39 -1.38
C TYR A 37 0.05 3.50 -0.16
N LEU A 38 -1.02 2.97 0.43
CA LEU A 38 -0.94 1.68 1.12
C LEU A 38 -0.87 0.62 0.01
N ALA A 39 0.08 -0.29 0.06
CA ALA A 39 0.34 -1.20 -1.05
C ALA A 39 0.68 -2.61 -0.59
N GLY A 40 0.84 -3.51 -1.55
CA GLY A 40 1.59 -4.74 -1.31
C GLY A 40 0.79 -5.85 -0.68
N GLY A 41 1.51 -6.67 0.09
CA GLY A 41 1.03 -7.97 0.55
C GLY A 41 -0.24 -7.90 1.39
N ALA A 42 -0.43 -6.84 2.17
CA ALA A 42 -1.64 -6.68 2.99
C ALA A 42 -2.92 -6.63 2.15
N LEU A 43 -2.88 -5.94 1.01
CA LEU A 43 -4.03 -5.78 0.13
C LEU A 43 -4.35 -7.09 -0.59
N THR A 44 -3.33 -7.74 -1.15
CA THR A 44 -3.43 -9.03 -1.80
C THR A 44 -3.93 -10.10 -0.83
N GLN A 45 -3.36 -10.13 0.38
CA GLN A 45 -3.75 -11.10 1.40
C GLN A 45 -5.19 -10.87 1.87
N ALA A 46 -5.64 -9.62 2.01
CA ALA A 46 -7.04 -9.33 2.33
C ALA A 46 -8.00 -9.83 1.23
N LEU A 47 -7.63 -9.67 -0.04
CA LEU A 47 -8.38 -10.22 -1.17
C LEU A 47 -8.44 -11.76 -1.13
N TRP A 48 -7.29 -12.42 -0.92
CA TRP A 48 -7.22 -13.87 -0.78
C TRP A 48 -8.06 -14.38 0.40
N ASN A 49 -7.96 -13.72 1.55
CA ASN A 49 -8.73 -14.09 2.73
C ASN A 49 -10.23 -13.99 2.47
N SER A 50 -10.68 -12.95 1.75
CA SER A 50 -12.09 -12.81 1.34
C SER A 50 -12.55 -13.97 0.46
N MET A 51 -11.72 -14.40 -0.51
CA MET A 51 -12.05 -15.52 -1.39
C MET A 51 -12.06 -16.88 -0.67
N LEU A 52 -11.22 -17.03 0.36
CA LEU A 52 -11.10 -18.24 1.16
C LEU A 52 -12.08 -18.30 2.34
N GLY A 53 -12.82 -17.23 2.62
CA GLY A 53 -13.72 -17.14 3.77
C GLY A 53 -12.99 -17.00 5.12
N GLU A 54 -11.76 -16.49 5.09
CA GLU A 54 -10.92 -16.25 6.26
C GLU A 54 -11.13 -14.84 6.82
N ALA A 55 -10.66 -14.59 8.05
CA ALA A 55 -10.64 -13.24 8.61
C ALA A 55 -9.80 -12.30 7.73
N SER A 56 -10.27 -11.07 7.47
CA SER A 56 -9.69 -10.17 6.47
C SER A 56 -8.18 -9.95 6.62
N LEU A 57 -7.67 -9.87 7.85
CA LEU A 57 -6.26 -9.63 8.15
C LEU A 57 -5.51 -10.87 8.62
N SER A 58 -6.07 -12.07 8.39
CA SER A 58 -5.38 -13.32 8.66
C SER A 58 -4.04 -13.36 7.91
N LYS A 59 -2.96 -13.65 8.65
CA LYS A 59 -1.57 -13.73 8.15
C LYS A 59 -1.00 -12.41 7.58
N VAL A 60 -1.69 -11.29 7.70
CA VAL A 60 -1.12 -9.97 7.44
C VAL A 60 -0.11 -9.65 8.55
N LYS A 61 1.12 -9.31 8.16
CA LYS A 61 2.22 -9.04 9.11
C LYS A 61 2.41 -7.56 9.39
N ASP A 62 2.16 -6.75 8.38
CA ASP A 62 2.45 -5.33 8.30
C ASP A 62 1.62 -4.68 7.19
N PHE A 63 1.57 -3.36 7.22
CA PHE A 63 1.01 -2.49 6.20
C PHE A 63 2.13 -1.71 5.54
N ASP A 64 2.43 -2.03 4.27
CA ASP A 64 3.41 -1.29 3.47
C ASP A 64 2.82 0.04 3.02
N VAL A 65 3.31 1.15 3.55
CA VAL A 65 2.99 2.49 3.04
C VAL A 65 4.17 3.02 2.23
N VAL A 66 3.96 3.12 0.92
CA VAL A 66 4.97 3.63 -0.01
C VAL A 66 4.64 5.04 -0.44
N TYR A 67 5.65 5.88 -0.61
CA TYR A 67 5.47 7.27 -1.03
C TYR A 67 6.63 7.73 -1.91
N PHE A 68 6.49 8.87 -2.58
CA PHE A 68 7.55 9.42 -3.42
C PHE A 68 7.77 10.91 -3.11
N ALA A 69 8.95 11.23 -2.59
CA ALA A 69 9.38 12.61 -2.38
C ALA A 69 10.90 12.74 -2.48
N HIS A 70 11.36 13.82 -3.11
CA HIS A 70 12.78 14.20 -3.11
C HIS A 70 13.14 14.93 -1.83
N GLU A 71 13.29 14.16 -0.75
CA GLU A 71 13.62 14.68 0.57
C GLU A 71 14.82 13.92 1.16
N ALA A 72 15.16 14.20 2.42
CA ALA A 72 16.23 13.45 3.08
C ALA A 72 15.72 12.05 3.46
N SER A 73 16.48 10.99 3.14
CA SER A 73 16.12 9.60 3.48
C SER A 73 15.87 9.36 4.97
N ALA A 74 16.43 10.20 5.85
CA ALA A 74 16.16 10.17 7.29
C ALA A 74 14.70 10.49 7.66
N LEU A 75 13.93 11.16 6.79
CA LEU A 75 12.52 11.48 7.02
C LEU A 75 11.61 10.26 6.89
N GLU A 76 12.00 9.22 6.15
CA GLU A 76 11.25 7.96 6.03
C GLU A 76 10.88 7.40 7.40
N LYS A 77 11.86 7.32 8.31
CA LYS A 77 11.63 6.81 9.66
C LYS A 77 10.76 7.76 10.51
N ALA A 78 10.82 9.07 10.26
CA ALA A 78 9.98 10.04 10.95
C ALA A 78 8.50 9.92 10.50
N HIS A 79 8.27 9.68 9.21
CA HIS A 79 6.95 9.37 8.66
C HIS A 79 6.40 8.08 9.24
N GLU A 80 7.20 7.00 9.25
CA GLU A 80 6.84 5.71 9.85
C GLU A 80 6.41 5.85 11.32
N ASN A 81 7.24 6.49 12.14
CA ASN A 81 6.94 6.71 13.55
C ASN A 81 5.68 7.56 13.75
N THR A 82 5.43 8.50 12.86
CA THR A 82 4.24 9.36 12.93
C THR A 82 2.98 8.57 12.59
N LEU A 83 2.99 7.80 11.50
CA LEU A 83 1.84 6.98 11.11
C LEU A 83 1.50 5.94 12.17
N ASN A 84 2.50 5.20 12.67
CA ASN A 84 2.30 4.22 13.75
C ASN A 84 1.73 4.85 15.04
N ARG A 85 1.96 6.14 15.29
CA ARG A 85 1.37 6.89 16.43
C ARG A 85 -0.06 7.38 16.15
N LEU A 86 -0.38 7.64 14.89
CA LEU A 86 -1.70 8.12 14.48
C LEU A 86 -2.73 6.99 14.38
N THR A 87 -2.29 5.77 14.12
CA THR A 87 -3.14 4.57 14.05
C THR A 87 -3.29 3.88 15.40
N ARG A 88 -4.44 3.26 15.65
CA ARG A 88 -4.78 2.56 16.89
C ARG A 88 -4.67 1.04 16.79
N HIS A 89 -4.76 0.49 15.58
CA HIS A 89 -4.56 -0.94 15.37
C HIS A 89 -3.12 -1.39 15.67
N SER A 90 -2.94 -2.68 15.93
CA SER A 90 -1.64 -3.27 16.30
C SER A 90 -0.79 -3.70 15.11
N ILE A 91 -1.29 -3.58 13.87
CA ILE A 91 -0.54 -3.94 12.66
C ILE A 91 0.57 -2.89 12.44
N PRO A 92 1.84 -3.30 12.39
CA PRO A 92 2.95 -2.39 12.09
C PRO A 92 2.79 -1.75 10.72
N ILE A 93 3.10 -0.46 10.62
CA ILE A 93 3.22 0.24 9.34
C ILE A 93 4.70 0.32 8.99
N ASP A 94 5.11 -0.26 7.85
CA ASP A 94 6.44 -0.11 7.26
C ASP A 94 6.37 0.97 6.17
N VAL A 95 7.14 2.05 6.33
CA VAL A 95 7.12 3.16 5.36
C VAL A 95 8.34 3.12 4.46
N LYS A 96 8.14 3.27 3.15
CA LYS A 96 9.25 3.27 2.17
C LYS A 96 9.15 4.41 1.17
N ASN A 97 10.17 5.25 1.13
CA ASN A 97 10.32 6.29 0.11
C ASN A 97 10.87 5.68 -1.19
N GLN A 98 10.03 5.63 -2.22
CA GLN A 98 10.38 5.08 -3.52
C GLN A 98 11.50 5.87 -4.22
N ALA A 99 11.72 7.14 -3.86
CA ALA A 99 12.81 7.95 -4.41
C ALA A 99 14.20 7.42 -4.04
N HIS A 100 14.35 6.76 -2.88
CA HIS A 100 15.65 6.31 -2.35
C HIS A 100 15.89 4.81 -2.50
N VAL A 101 14.96 4.04 -3.08
CA VAL A 101 15.07 2.57 -3.14
C VAL A 101 16.35 2.13 -3.85
N HIS A 102 16.67 2.75 -4.98
CA HIS A 102 17.89 2.49 -5.75
C HIS A 102 19.19 2.68 -4.96
N GLU A 103 19.18 3.47 -3.88
CA GLU A 103 20.37 3.72 -3.06
C GLU A 103 20.72 2.53 -2.17
N TRP A 104 19.72 1.82 -1.64
CA TRP A 104 19.92 0.71 -0.70
C TRP A 104 19.69 -0.66 -1.31
N TYR A 105 18.94 -0.75 -2.40
CA TYR A 105 18.61 -2.01 -3.08
C TYR A 105 19.86 -2.85 -3.45
N PRO A 106 20.94 -2.28 -4.03
CA PRO A 106 22.11 -3.06 -4.42
C PRO A 106 22.82 -3.69 -3.23
N ARG A 107 22.85 -3.00 -2.09
CA ARG A 107 23.45 -3.53 -0.84
C ARG A 107 22.65 -4.72 -0.29
N LYS A 108 21.34 -4.75 -0.53
CA LYS A 108 20.45 -5.80 -0.02
C LYS A 108 20.35 -7.00 -0.97
N PHE A 109 20.36 -6.77 -2.29
CA PHE A 109 20.04 -7.79 -3.30
C PHE A 109 21.14 -8.03 -4.34
N GLY A 110 22.27 -7.32 -4.27
CA GLY A 110 23.46 -7.60 -5.08
C GLY A 110 23.41 -7.15 -6.54
N HIS A 111 22.45 -6.31 -6.92
CA HIS A 111 22.38 -5.71 -8.26
C HIS A 111 21.75 -4.33 -8.24
N ASP A 112 22.13 -3.49 -9.21
CA ASP A 112 21.62 -2.14 -9.36
C ASP A 112 20.24 -2.10 -9.99
N ILE A 113 19.45 -1.10 -9.58
CA ILE A 113 18.18 -0.73 -10.21
C ILE A 113 18.21 0.77 -10.53
N PRO A 114 17.53 1.21 -11.60
CA PRO A 114 17.43 2.63 -11.89
C PRO A 114 16.61 3.36 -10.81
N PRO A 115 16.89 4.65 -10.54
CA PRO A 115 16.06 5.48 -9.68
C PRO A 115 14.62 5.55 -10.22
N TYR A 116 13.65 5.23 -9.38
CA TYR A 116 12.24 5.39 -9.72
C TYR A 116 11.89 6.87 -9.88
N GLN A 117 10.88 7.15 -10.71
CA GLN A 117 10.42 8.51 -11.03
C GLN A 117 9.04 8.84 -10.43
N SER A 118 8.40 7.86 -9.80
CA SER A 118 7.13 8.01 -9.09
C SER A 118 6.92 6.86 -8.11
N VAL A 119 5.92 6.99 -7.23
CA VAL A 119 5.49 5.88 -6.36
C VAL A 119 4.93 4.72 -7.19
N GLU A 120 4.19 5.02 -8.27
CA GLU A 120 3.65 4.00 -9.18
C GLU A 120 4.75 3.19 -9.87
N ALA A 121 5.88 3.81 -10.24
CA ALA A 121 7.02 3.11 -10.81
C ALA A 121 7.63 2.10 -9.81
N GLY A 122 7.69 2.47 -8.52
CA GLY A 122 8.10 1.57 -7.45
C GLY A 122 7.16 0.38 -7.27
N ILE A 123 5.84 0.61 -7.21
CA ILE A 123 4.84 -0.46 -7.11
C ILE A 123 4.88 -1.37 -8.34
N SER A 124 5.07 -0.81 -9.53
CA SER A 124 5.13 -1.58 -10.80
C SER A 124 6.34 -2.51 -10.88
N SER A 125 7.35 -2.33 -10.01
CA SER A 125 8.53 -3.19 -9.97
C SER A 125 8.33 -4.46 -9.14
N TRP A 126 7.19 -4.61 -8.45
CA TRP A 126 6.89 -5.76 -7.61
C TRP A 126 6.35 -6.93 -8.43
N LEU A 127 6.30 -8.13 -7.83
CA LEU A 127 5.63 -9.26 -8.47
C LEU A 127 4.15 -8.91 -8.71
N PRO A 128 3.55 -9.32 -9.85
CA PRO A 128 2.22 -8.89 -10.26
C PRO A 128 1.15 -8.98 -9.17
N ALA A 129 1.12 -10.10 -8.44
CA ALA A 129 0.14 -10.33 -7.36
C ALA A 129 0.22 -9.32 -6.22
N PHE A 130 1.39 -8.73 -5.96
CA PHE A 130 1.62 -7.79 -4.87
C PHE A 130 1.68 -6.34 -5.36
N ALA A 131 1.73 -6.09 -6.67
CA ALA A 131 1.80 -4.77 -7.28
C ALA A 131 0.43 -4.10 -7.29
N ILE A 132 -0.13 -3.86 -6.10
CA ILE A 132 -1.41 -3.19 -5.88
C ILE A 132 -1.17 -2.08 -4.86
N GLY A 133 -1.66 -0.89 -5.15
CA GLY A 133 -1.68 0.26 -4.25
C GLY A 133 -3.08 0.84 -4.14
N VAL A 134 -3.44 1.30 -2.94
CA VAL A 134 -4.65 2.09 -2.68
C VAL A 134 -4.33 3.34 -1.88
N ARG A 135 -5.04 4.43 -2.21
CA ARG A 135 -4.98 5.67 -1.44
C ARG A 135 -6.31 6.37 -1.39
N LYS A 136 -6.49 7.21 -0.36
CA LYS A 136 -7.70 7.99 -0.17
C LYS A 136 -7.82 9.08 -1.25
N GLN A 137 -9.03 9.28 -1.74
CA GLN A 137 -9.50 10.50 -2.39
C GLN A 137 -10.70 11.04 -1.59
N ILE A 138 -11.12 12.29 -1.87
CA ILE A 138 -12.12 13.04 -1.08
C ILE A 138 -13.34 12.16 -0.72
N ASP A 139 -13.88 11.40 -1.69
CA ASP A 139 -15.06 10.54 -1.48
C ASP A 139 -14.89 9.09 -1.97
N ASP A 140 -13.67 8.67 -2.31
CA ASP A 140 -13.41 7.34 -2.89
C ASP A 140 -11.98 6.85 -2.57
N LEU A 141 -11.63 5.69 -3.10
CA LEU A 141 -10.28 5.15 -3.15
C LEU A 141 -9.75 5.18 -4.58
N LYS A 142 -8.52 5.67 -4.75
CA LYS A 142 -7.77 5.45 -5.99
C LYS A 142 -7.03 4.12 -5.87
N ILE A 143 -7.26 3.22 -6.83
CA ILE A 143 -6.52 1.97 -6.96
C ILE A 143 -5.46 2.14 -8.06
N PHE A 144 -4.27 1.64 -7.78
CA PHE A 144 -3.21 1.44 -8.76
C PHE A 144 -2.86 -0.05 -8.81
N ALA A 145 -3.18 -0.71 -9.92
CA ALA A 145 -2.90 -2.13 -10.14
C ALA A 145 -2.40 -2.32 -11.59
N PRO A 146 -1.11 -2.07 -11.87
CA PRO A 146 -0.55 -2.06 -13.23
C PRO A 146 -0.70 -3.38 -13.99
N PHE A 147 -0.85 -4.51 -13.28
CA PHE A 147 -1.10 -5.84 -13.85
C PHE A 147 -2.57 -6.27 -13.71
N GLY A 148 -3.41 -5.43 -13.12
CA GLY A 148 -4.82 -5.71 -12.84
C GLY A 148 -5.04 -6.53 -11.57
N LEU A 149 -6.27 -6.47 -11.04
CA LEU A 149 -6.65 -7.16 -9.80
C LEU A 149 -6.85 -8.67 -9.97
N ASN A 150 -6.82 -9.20 -11.21
CA ASN A 150 -6.97 -10.64 -11.46
C ASN A 150 -5.67 -11.42 -11.24
N ASP A 151 -4.53 -10.74 -11.30
CA ASP A 151 -3.21 -11.34 -11.03
C ASP A 151 -2.90 -11.39 -9.53
N ALA A 152 -3.79 -10.83 -8.71
CA ALA A 152 -3.74 -10.80 -7.26
C ALA A 152 -4.04 -12.17 -6.65
#